data_AF-A0A4Y2GVJ5-F1
#
_entry.id   AF-A0A4Y2GVJ5-F1
#
_cell.length_a   1.000
_cell.length_b   1.000
_cell.length_c   1.000
_cell.angle_alpha   90.00
_cell.angle_beta   90.00
_cell.angle_gamma   90.00
#
_symmetry.space_group_name_H-M   'P 1'
#
loop_
_entity.id
_entity.type
_entity.pdbx_description
1 polymer ?
#
loop_
_entity_poly.entity_id
_entity_poly.type
_entity_poly.pdbx_seq_one_letter_code
_entity_poly.pdbx_strand_id
1 'polypeptide(L)'
;MSKKGIDCATGCHRRLCDRLAPNVISLHTIEEWCGKVRGKDSTFEDAPRSGRPIVVNDHDLPKHFKKNNSVTSRYLGSPFKVHHTTILHSLKSIEEKQFSFIRTLSDSTQILLPSGRYIR
;
A
#
# COMPACT_ATOMS: atom_id res chain seq x y z
N MET A 1 -12.93 -8.20 -26.08
CA MET A 1 -11.45 -8.27 -26.04
C MET A 1 -10.91 -8.30 -27.46
N SER A 2 -9.88 -7.49 -27.78
CA SER A 2 -9.28 -7.45 -29.13
C SER A 2 -8.42 -8.70 -29.37
N LYS A 3 -8.49 -9.34 -30.56
CA LYS A 3 -7.83 -10.61 -30.91
C LYS A 3 -6.35 -10.66 -30.51
N LYS A 4 -5.62 -9.55 -30.66
CA LYS A 4 -4.20 -9.40 -30.27
C LYS A 4 -3.90 -9.67 -28.78
N GLY A 5 -4.87 -9.48 -27.88
CA GLY A 5 -4.67 -9.69 -26.43
C GLY A 5 -4.74 -11.16 -26.00
N ILE A 6 -5.46 -11.99 -26.76
CA ILE A 6 -5.62 -13.42 -26.48
C ILE A 6 -4.38 -14.19 -26.96
N ASP A 7 -3.81 -13.76 -28.09
CA ASP A 7 -2.62 -14.37 -28.69
C ASP A 7 -1.37 -14.20 -27.81
N CYS A 8 -1.21 -13.03 -27.16
CA CYS A 8 -0.06 -12.78 -26.28
C CYS A 8 -0.14 -13.58 -24.97
N ALA A 9 -1.34 -13.72 -24.40
CA ALA A 9 -1.55 -14.49 -23.17
C ALA A 9 -1.29 -15.98 -23.39
N THR A 10 -1.80 -16.54 -24.50
CA THR A 10 -1.59 -17.94 -24.87
C THR A 10 -0.12 -18.26 -25.12
N GLY A 11 0.59 -17.37 -25.83
CA GLY A 11 2.03 -17.52 -26.08
C GLY A 11 2.87 -17.44 -24.79
N CYS A 12 2.48 -16.59 -23.84
CA CYS A 12 3.15 -16.46 -22.56
C CYS A 12 2.91 -17.69 -21.67
N HIS A 13 1.66 -18.17 -21.59
CA HIS A 13 1.29 -19.39 -20.86
C HIS A 13 2.10 -20.60 -21.32
N ARG A 14 2.19 -20.82 -22.63
CA ARG A 14 2.98 -21.91 -23.20
C ARG A 14 4.45 -21.82 -22.78
N ARG A 15 5.09 -20.65 -22.91
CA ARG A 15 6.50 -20.47 -22.54
C ARG A 15 6.76 -20.67 -21.05
N LEU A 16 5.83 -20.29 -20.19
CA LEU A 16 5.93 -20.49 -18.75
C LEU A 16 5.79 -21.97 -18.39
N CYS A 17 4.80 -22.66 -18.96
CA CYS A 17 4.62 -24.10 -18.74
C CYS A 17 5.80 -24.93 -19.28
N ASP A 18 6.36 -24.55 -20.42
CA ASP A 18 7.50 -25.24 -21.05
C ASP A 18 8.79 -25.08 -20.23
N ARG A 19 8.98 -23.95 -19.52
CA ARG A 19 10.24 -23.63 -18.82
C ARG A 19 10.25 -23.91 -17.32
N LEU A 20 9.10 -23.79 -16.65
CA LEU A 20 9.03 -23.87 -15.19
C LEU A 20 8.45 -25.21 -14.75
N ALA A 21 7.19 -25.47 -15.13
CA ALA A 21 6.49 -26.73 -14.91
C ALA A 21 5.09 -26.68 -15.54
N PRO A 22 4.48 -27.83 -15.84
CA PRO A 22 3.07 -27.87 -16.25
C PRO A 22 2.16 -27.28 -15.15
N ASN A 23 1.15 -26.51 -15.55
CA ASN A 23 0.14 -25.89 -14.68
C ASN A 23 0.68 -24.91 -13.61
N VAL A 24 1.85 -24.31 -13.82
CA VAL A 24 2.43 -23.30 -12.90
C VAL A 24 1.49 -22.12 -12.67
N ILE A 25 0.85 -21.62 -13.73
CA ILE A 25 -0.06 -20.49 -13.67
C ILE A 25 -1.23 -20.76 -14.63
N SER A 26 -2.45 -20.37 -14.25
CA SER A 26 -3.63 -20.50 -15.11
C SER A 26 -3.60 -19.49 -16.27
N LEU A 27 -4.17 -19.86 -17.42
CA LEU A 27 -4.31 -18.95 -18.56
C LEU A 27 -5.02 -17.64 -18.16
N HIS A 28 -6.04 -17.74 -17.31
CA HIS A 28 -6.80 -16.59 -16.82
C HIS A 28 -5.92 -15.58 -16.07
N THR A 29 -5.05 -16.06 -15.19
CA THR A 29 -4.10 -15.21 -14.45
C THR A 29 -3.16 -14.45 -15.39
N ILE A 30 -2.72 -15.10 -16.48
CA ILE A 30 -1.84 -14.47 -17.48
C ILE A 30 -2.60 -13.42 -18.29
N GLU A 31 -3.87 -13.66 -18.61
CA GLU A 31 -4.74 -12.68 -19.26
C GLU A 31 -4.92 -11.43 -18.39
N GLU A 32 -5.17 -11.59 -17.09
CA GLU A 32 -5.26 -10.47 -16.14
C GLU A 32 -3.96 -9.67 -16.06
N TRP A 33 -2.82 -10.35 -15.95
CA TRP A 33 -1.50 -9.70 -15.92
C TRP A 33 -1.19 -8.98 -17.24
N CYS A 34 -1.49 -9.61 -18.38
CA CYS A 34 -1.36 -8.97 -19.69
C CYS A 34 -2.27 -7.73 -19.78
N GLY A 35 -3.45 -7.77 -19.16
CA GLY A 35 -4.34 -6.62 -18.99
C GLY A 35 -3.68 -5.47 -18.19
N LYS A 36 -3.15 -5.77 -17.00
CA LYS A 36 -2.48 -4.78 -16.12
C LYS A 36 -1.30 -4.11 -16.81
N VAL A 37 -0.41 -4.90 -17.44
CA VAL A 37 0.76 -4.38 -18.16
C VAL A 37 0.35 -3.45 -19.31
N ARG A 38 -0.73 -3.77 -20.03
CA ARG A 38 -1.26 -2.91 -21.10
C ARG A 38 -1.94 -1.66 -20.57
N GLY A 39 -2.49 -1.71 -19.35
CA GLY A 39 -3.09 -0.59 -18.64
C GLY A 39 -2.09 0.46 -18.13
N LYS A 40 -0.78 0.25 -18.34
CA LYS A 40 0.32 1.03 -17.72
C LYS A 40 0.37 0.92 -16.19
N ASP A 41 -0.34 -0.04 -15.61
CA ASP A 41 -0.19 -0.38 -14.20
C ASP A 41 1.06 -1.26 -14.06
N SER A 42 2.21 -0.62 -13.82
CA SER A 42 3.48 -1.29 -13.55
C SER A 42 3.59 -1.85 -12.13
N THR A 43 2.53 -1.71 -11.34
CA THR A 43 2.49 -2.19 -9.97
C THR A 43 2.21 -3.69 -9.99
N PHE A 44 3.24 -4.47 -9.64
CA PHE A 44 3.12 -5.92 -9.49
C PHE A 44 2.54 -6.33 -8.12
N GLU A 45 2.37 -5.37 -7.22
CA GLU A 45 1.77 -5.60 -5.91
C GLU A 45 0.31 -6.04 -6.03
N ASP A 46 -0.08 -6.94 -5.13
CA ASP A 46 -1.47 -7.35 -5.00
C ASP A 46 -2.34 -6.15 -4.63
N ALA A 47 -3.54 -6.08 -5.22
CA ALA A 47 -4.55 -5.17 -4.73
C ALA A 47 -4.84 -5.48 -3.25
N PRO A 48 -5.18 -4.46 -2.43
CA PRO A 48 -5.54 -4.70 -1.05
C PRO A 48 -6.62 -5.77 -0.98
N ARG A 49 -6.35 -6.84 -0.21
CA ARG A 49 -7.26 -7.98 -0.13
C ARG A 49 -8.62 -7.52 0.36
N SER A 50 -9.67 -8.00 -0.31
CA SER A 50 -11.03 -7.79 0.14
C SER A 50 -11.23 -8.51 1.49
N GLY A 51 -11.48 -7.72 2.52
CA GLY A 51 -11.75 -8.18 3.87
C GLY A 51 -12.51 -7.10 4.63
N ARG A 52 -13.02 -7.43 5.83
CA ARG A 52 -13.64 -6.42 6.70
C ARG A 52 -12.61 -5.29 6.90
N PRO A 53 -12.93 -4.02 6.61
CA PRO A 53 -12.00 -2.94 6.86
C PRO A 53 -11.75 -2.87 8.37
N ILE A 54 -10.58 -3.36 8.77
CA ILE A 54 -10.04 -3.18 10.13
C ILE A 54 -9.47 -1.77 10.27
N VAL A 55 -9.17 -1.12 9.14
CA VAL A 55 -8.50 0.17 9.10
C VAL A 55 -9.55 1.27 9.13
N VAL A 56 -9.59 2.03 10.24
CA VAL A 56 -10.25 3.34 10.28
C VAL A 56 -9.53 4.25 9.30
N ASN A 57 -10.26 5.09 8.56
CA ASN A 57 -9.66 5.98 7.57
C ASN A 57 -8.55 6.85 8.21
N ASP A 58 -7.30 6.59 7.81
CA ASP A 58 -6.10 7.24 8.34
C ASP A 58 -6.12 8.76 8.14
N HIS A 59 -6.97 9.29 7.24
CA HIS A 59 -7.14 10.72 7.04
C HIS A 59 -8.11 11.39 8.04
N ASP A 60 -9.02 10.62 8.64
CA ASP A 60 -10.06 11.16 9.52
C ASP A 60 -9.63 11.17 10.98
N LEU A 61 -8.84 10.19 11.41
CA LEU A 61 -8.24 10.13 12.75
C LEU A 61 -7.39 11.38 13.09
N PRO A 62 -6.44 11.84 12.26
CA PRO A 62 -5.59 13.01 12.52
C PRO A 62 -6.37 14.31 12.71
N LYS A 63 -7.56 14.45 12.10
CA LYS A 63 -8.40 15.65 12.23
C LYS A 63 -8.90 15.83 13.67
N HIS A 64 -9.09 14.74 14.41
CA HIS A 64 -9.49 14.79 15.82
C HIS A 64 -8.33 15.18 16.75
N PHE A 65 -7.08 14.84 16.39
CA PHE A 65 -5.88 15.21 17.17
C PHE A 65 -5.50 16.69 17.01
N LYS A 66 -5.69 17.28 15.82
CA LYS A 66 -5.39 18.71 15.60
C LYS A 66 -6.13 19.65 16.56
N LYS A 67 -7.26 19.20 17.12
CA LYS A 67 -8.09 19.99 18.04
C LYS A 67 -7.78 19.72 19.52
N ASN A 68 -7.34 18.51 19.88
CA ASN A 68 -7.11 18.10 21.26
C ASN A 68 -5.87 17.19 21.35
N ASN A 69 -4.84 17.62 22.08
CA ASN A 69 -3.58 16.87 22.22
C ASN A 69 -3.70 15.60 23.09
N SER A 70 -4.73 15.48 23.93
CA SER A 70 -4.98 14.29 24.74
C SER A 70 -6.43 13.85 24.63
N VAL A 71 -6.67 12.72 23.97
CA VAL A 71 -8.01 12.14 23.81
C VAL A 71 -7.92 10.64 24.07
N THR A 72 -8.90 10.09 24.79
CA THR A 72 -8.91 8.64 25.07
C THR A 72 -9.31 7.85 23.82
N SER A 73 -8.72 6.66 23.65
CA SER A 73 -9.02 5.76 22.53
C SER A 73 -10.50 5.34 22.48
N ARG A 74 -11.16 5.26 23.65
CA ARG A 74 -12.61 4.99 23.75
C ARG A 74 -13.45 6.15 23.21
N TYR A 75 -13.08 7.39 23.52
CA TYR A 75 -13.76 8.56 23.00
C TYR A 75 -13.60 8.68 21.48
N LEU A 76 -12.40 8.37 20.96
CA LEU A 76 -12.15 8.32 19.53
C LEU A 76 -12.92 7.21 18.81
N GLY A 77 -13.18 6.07 19.45
CA GLY A 77 -13.93 4.97 18.84
C GLY A 77 -15.44 5.24 18.67
N SER A 78 -16.01 6.10 19.52
CA SER A 78 -17.43 6.43 19.52
C SER A 78 -17.95 6.98 18.18
N PRO A 79 -17.33 8.01 17.56
CA PRO A 79 -17.79 8.53 16.25
C PRO A 79 -17.65 7.51 15.11
N PHE A 80 -16.63 6.65 15.16
CA PHE A 80 -16.38 5.65 14.12
C PHE A 80 -17.16 4.33 14.33
N LYS A 81 -17.91 4.18 15.44
CA LYS A 81 -18.56 2.92 15.84
C LYS A 81 -17.60 1.72 15.83
N VAL A 82 -16.33 1.96 16.17
CA VAL A 82 -15.29 0.93 16.25
C VAL A 82 -14.83 0.73 17.69
N HIS A 83 -14.38 -0.47 17.99
CA HIS A 83 -13.81 -0.76 19.30
C HIS A 83 -12.47 -0.02 19.49
N HIS A 84 -12.17 0.36 20.74
CA HIS A 84 -10.98 1.15 21.06
C HIS A 84 -9.66 0.48 20.64
N THR A 85 -9.61 -0.85 20.56
CA THR A 85 -8.44 -1.60 20.07
C THR A 85 -8.16 -1.34 18.58
N THR A 86 -9.20 -1.15 17.77
CA THR A 86 -9.09 -0.78 16.36
C THR A 86 -8.48 0.61 16.21
N ILE A 87 -8.88 1.56 17.07
CA ILE A 87 -8.27 2.90 17.12
C ILE A 87 -6.79 2.81 17.46
N LEU A 88 -6.41 2.04 18.49
CA LEU A 88 -5.00 1.86 18.86
C LEU A 88 -4.17 1.25 17.73
N HIS A 89 -4.72 0.27 17.01
CA HIS A 89 -4.04 -0.36 15.88
C HIS A 89 -3.85 0.63 14.71
N SER A 90 -4.88 1.42 14.39
CA SER A 90 -4.77 2.51 13.40
C SER A 90 -3.76 3.58 13.83
N LEU A 91 -3.73 3.96 15.10
CA LEU A 91 -2.76 4.95 15.61
C LEU A 91 -1.32 4.46 15.49
N LYS A 92 -1.05 3.21 15.86
CA LYS A 92 0.26 2.60 15.68
C LYS A 92 0.67 2.60 14.20
N SER A 93 -0.25 2.28 13.30
CA SER A 93 0.01 2.32 11.86
C SER A 93 0.31 3.74 11.35
N ILE A 94 -0.39 4.76 11.87
CA ILE A 94 -0.12 6.16 11.53
C ILE A 94 1.25 6.59 12.03
N GLU A 95 1.62 6.23 13.26
CA GLU A 95 2.95 6.49 13.82
C GLU A 95 4.04 5.82 12.97
N GLU A 96 3.91 4.54 12.62
CA GLU A 96 4.85 3.82 11.76
C GLU A 96 4.99 4.47 10.37
N LYS A 97 3.89 4.96 9.79
CA LYS A 97 3.91 5.71 8.52
C LYS A 97 4.59 7.07 8.65
N GLN A 98 4.34 7.80 9.73
CA GLN A 98 5.00 9.09 9.99
C GLN A 98 6.50 8.92 10.25
N PHE A 99 6.89 7.93 11.07
CA PHE A 99 8.29 7.64 11.36
C PHE A 99 9.04 7.10 10.15
N SER A 100 8.43 6.25 9.32
CA SER A 100 9.05 5.80 8.05
C SER A 100 9.18 6.96 7.06
N PHE A 101 8.18 7.82 6.95
CA PHE A 101 8.25 9.03 6.13
C PHE A 101 9.37 9.97 6.59
N ILE A 102 9.47 10.29 7.89
CA ILE A 102 10.55 11.12 8.44
C ILE A 102 11.91 10.46 8.22
N ARG A 103 12.03 9.15 8.39
CA ARG A 103 13.28 8.42 8.13
C ARG A 103 13.69 8.50 6.66
N THR A 104 12.75 8.29 5.73
CA THR A 104 13.02 8.43 4.30
C THR A 104 13.39 9.87 3.93
N LEU A 105 12.77 10.88 4.55
CA LEU A 105 13.14 12.26 4.36
C LEU A 105 14.53 12.55 4.94
N SER A 106 14.86 12.03 6.13
CA SER A 106 16.18 12.15 6.76
C SER A 106 17.28 11.52 5.90
N ASP A 107 17.01 10.37 5.27
CA ASP A 107 17.94 9.70 4.36
C ASP A 107 18.01 10.41 2.99
N SER A 108 16.93 11.09 2.57
CA SER A 108 16.86 11.86 1.31
C SER A 108 17.34 13.30 1.45
N THR A 109 17.65 13.76 2.67
CA THR A 109 18.10 15.12 2.94
C THR A 109 19.58 15.17 3.28
N GLN A 110 20.42 15.19 2.24
CA GLN A 110 21.54 16.13 2.28
C GLN A 110 20.96 17.56 2.21
N ILE A 111 20.42 18.06 3.33
CA ILE A 111 20.13 19.48 3.46
C ILE A 111 21.48 20.18 3.59
N LEU A 112 21.89 20.85 2.52
CA LEU A 112 22.81 21.99 2.59
C LEU A 112 22.19 23.02 3.54
N LEU A 113 22.63 23.00 4.81
CA LEU A 113 22.38 24.11 5.72
C LEU A 113 23.09 25.36 5.15
N PRO A 114 22.46 26.55 5.13
CA PRO A 114 23.12 27.80 4.71
C PRO A 114 24.28 28.23 5.62
N SER A 115 24.58 27.45 6.66
CA SER A 115 25.65 27.68 7.61
C SER A 115 26.50 26.41 7.68
N GLY A 116 27.56 26.34 6.87
CA GLY A 116 28.46 25.20 6.76
C GLY A 116 29.20 24.85 8.07
N ARG A 117 28.52 24.19 9.01
CA ARG A 117 29.13 23.54 10.17
C ARG A 117 28.48 22.18 10.41
N TYR A 118 29.25 21.12 10.17
CA TYR A 118 29.00 19.79 10.68
C TYR A 118 29.37 19.73 12.16
N ILE A 119 28.50 19.19 13.01
CA ILE A 119 28.87 18.76 14.37
C ILE A 119 29.02 17.24 14.34
N ARG A 120 30.14 16.78 14.91
CA ARG A 120 30.62 15.39 14.92
C ARG A 120 29.77 14.48 15.79
#